data_AF-A0A839XMQ6-F1
#
_entry.id   AF-A0A839XMQ6-F1
#
_cell.length_a   1.000
_cell.length_b   1.000
_cell.length_c   1.000
_cell.angle_alpha   90.00
_cell.angle_beta   90.00
_cell.angle_gamma   90.00
#
_symmetry.space_group_name_H-M   'P 1'
#
loop_
_entity.id
_entity.type
_entity.pdbx_description
1 polymer ?
#
loop_
_entity_poly.entity_id
_entity_poly.type
_entity_poly.pdbx_seq_one_letter_code
_entity_poly.pdbx_strand_id
1 'polypeptide(L)'
;MKTRLAQLSWPLIIALGVFALIRPLFSITGLMDELGKPVTPILMTVGISVVWLAAVLLGRAREPVLTLVCVGLVYGSAAIVLSAILSPMLHGQLEGPLATPGGIGVVMTLLVNAAWGGAVGLLAAGIGATRHRAG
;
A
#
# COMPACT_ATOMS: atom_id res chain seq x y z
N MET A 1 26.21 -13.95 -1.64
CA MET A 1 25.76 -12.54 -1.52
C MET A 1 24.24 -12.54 -1.37
N LYS A 2 23.68 -12.47 -0.15
CA LYS A 2 22.22 -12.36 0.02
C LYS A 2 21.82 -10.96 -0.40
N THR A 3 20.96 -10.83 -1.41
CA THR A 3 20.40 -9.54 -1.83
C THR A 3 19.68 -8.89 -0.65
N ARG A 4 19.72 -7.55 -0.53
CA ARG A 4 19.05 -6.81 0.56
C ARG A 4 17.58 -7.19 0.73
N LEU A 5 16.90 -7.48 -0.39
CA LEU A 5 15.54 -8.00 -0.47
C LEU A 5 15.33 -9.31 0.30
N ALA A 6 16.31 -10.21 0.31
CA ALA A 6 16.21 -11.50 1.01
C ALA A 6 16.33 -11.37 2.54
N GLN A 7 16.73 -10.21 3.05
CA GLN A 7 16.84 -9.93 4.49
C GLN A 7 15.60 -9.24 5.05
N LEU A 8 14.63 -8.89 4.19
CA LEU A 8 13.38 -8.28 4.63
C LEU A 8 12.46 -9.32 5.25
N SER A 9 11.63 -8.85 6.17
CA SER A 9 10.53 -9.63 6.74
C SER A 9 9.37 -9.75 5.73
N TRP A 10 9.51 -10.63 4.74
CA TRP A 10 8.46 -10.91 3.74
C TRP A 10 7.07 -11.19 4.35
N PRO A 11 6.92 -11.92 5.48
CA PRO A 11 5.63 -12.07 6.12
C PRO A 11 5.00 -10.74 6.54
N LEU A 12 5.79 -9.80 7.06
CA LEU A 12 5.33 -8.45 7.43
C LEU A 12 4.89 -7.66 6.19
N ILE A 13 5.68 -7.74 5.12
CA ILE A 13 5.39 -7.05 3.86
C ILE A 13 4.05 -7.52 3.28
N ILE A 14 3.85 -8.83 3.23
CA ILE A 14 2.62 -9.45 2.72
C ILE A 14 1.44 -9.07 3.61
N ALA A 15 1.57 -9.19 4.93
CA ALA A 15 0.49 -8.85 5.87
C ALA A 15 0.05 -7.38 5.75
N LEU A 16 0.99 -6.43 5.70
CA LEU A 16 0.69 -5.01 5.56
C LEU A 16 0.12 -4.64 4.19
N GLY A 17 0.62 -5.28 3.13
CA GLY A 17 0.13 -5.06 1.77
C GLY A 17 -1.30 -5.57 1.59
N VAL A 18 -1.60 -6.76 2.13
CA VAL A 18 -2.96 -7.33 2.15
C VAL A 18 -3.90 -6.53 3.05
N PHE A 19 -3.45 -6.08 4.22
CA PHE A 19 -4.24 -5.23 5.11
C PHE A 19 -4.73 -3.95 4.41
N ALA A 20 -3.90 -3.36 3.54
CA ALA A 20 -4.27 -2.17 2.81
C ALA A 20 -5.41 -2.39 1.78
N LEU A 21 -5.76 -3.64 1.44
CA LEU A 21 -6.89 -3.97 0.56
C LEU A 21 -8.26 -3.61 1.14
N ILE A 22 -8.34 -3.31 2.44
CA ILE A 22 -9.56 -2.78 3.06
C ILE A 22 -10.04 -1.54 2.31
N ARG A 23 -9.13 -0.66 1.88
CA ARG A 23 -9.49 0.57 1.14
C ARG A 23 -10.11 0.28 -0.24
N PRO A 24 -9.47 -0.50 -1.13
CA PRO A 24 -10.08 -0.97 -2.38
C PRO A 24 -11.44 -1.62 -2.17
N LEU A 25 -11.57 -2.47 -1.16
CA LEU A 25 -12.82 -3.17 -0.89
C LEU A 25 -13.95 -2.17 -0.59
N PHE A 26 -13.72 -1.23 0.32
CA PHE A 26 -14.68 -0.16 0.65
C PHE A 26 -14.97 0.79 -0.54
N SER A 27 -14.00 0.98 -1.42
CA SER A 27 -14.17 1.78 -2.63
C SER A 27 -15.08 1.11 -3.64
N ILE A 28 -14.88 -0.19 -3.85
CA ILE A 28 -15.59 -0.95 -4.89
C ILE A 28 -17.01 -1.30 -4.43
N THR A 29 -17.23 -1.56 -3.15
CA THR A 29 -18.55 -1.87 -2.60
C THR A 29 -19.45 -0.64 -2.41
N GLY A 30 -18.95 0.57 -2.69
CA GLY A 30 -19.71 1.82 -2.50
C GLY A 30 -19.86 2.26 -1.03
N LEU A 31 -19.32 1.52 -0.05
CA LEU A 31 -19.40 1.89 1.37
C LEU A 31 -18.74 3.24 1.68
N MET A 32 -17.77 3.68 0.88
CA MET A 32 -17.18 5.02 1.04
C MET A 32 -18.16 6.17 0.78
N ASP A 33 -19.24 5.91 0.04
CA ASP A 33 -20.21 6.94 -0.34
C ASP A 33 -21.25 7.14 0.76
N GLU A 34 -21.57 6.08 1.50
CA GLU A 34 -22.47 6.13 2.67
C GLU A 34 -21.82 6.81 3.89
N LEU A 35 -20.50 6.71 4.02
CA LEU A 35 -19.73 7.30 5.13
C LEU A 35 -19.42 8.80 4.93
N GLY A 36 -19.70 9.36 3.75
CA GLY A 36 -19.50 10.78 3.43
C GLY A 36 -18.16 11.09 2.75
N LYS A 37 -18.25 11.78 1.61
CA LYS A 37 -17.11 12.33 0.84
C LYS A 37 -16.87 13.80 1.23
N PRO A 38 -15.62 14.30 1.30
CA PRO A 38 -14.35 13.66 0.93
C PRO A 38 -13.55 13.10 2.11
N VAL A 39 -14.11 13.10 3.32
CA VAL A 39 -13.37 12.77 4.55
C VAL A 39 -13.01 11.28 4.62
N THR A 40 -13.90 10.39 4.21
CA THR A 40 -13.70 8.92 4.31
C THR A 40 -12.48 8.41 3.54
N PRO A 41 -12.24 8.77 2.26
CA PRO A 41 -11.05 8.32 1.52
C PRO A 41 -9.72 8.83 2.12
N ILE A 42 -9.73 10.04 2.69
CA ILE A 42 -8.56 10.64 3.31
C ILE A 42 -8.24 9.91 4.61
N LEU A 43 -9.25 9.71 5.48
CA LEU A 43 -9.09 8.99 6.74
C LEU A 43 -8.56 7.56 6.53
N MET A 44 -9.08 6.83 5.54
CA MET A 44 -8.57 5.49 5.22
C MET A 44 -7.09 5.52 4.79
N THR A 45 -6.73 6.44 3.90
CA THR A 45 -5.35 6.56 3.43
C THR A 45 -4.39 6.92 4.56
N VAL A 46 -4.79 7.86 5.43
CA VAL A 46 -4.03 8.25 6.61
C VAL A 46 -3.92 7.08 7.58
N GLY A 47 -5.03 6.39 7.88
CA GLY A 47 -5.05 5.22 8.77
C GLY A 47 -4.13 4.11 8.31
N ILE A 48 -4.18 3.74 7.03
CA ILE A 48 -3.28 2.72 6.44
C ILE A 48 -1.82 3.18 6.56
N SER A 49 -1.53 4.44 6.25
CA SER A 49 -0.17 4.99 6.33
C SER A 49 0.36 4.99 7.77
N VAL A 50 -0.50 5.28 8.75
CA VAL A 50 -0.16 5.21 10.18
C VAL A 50 0.12 3.77 10.61
N VAL A 51 -0.68 2.80 10.18
CA VAL A 51 -0.44 1.37 10.48
C VAL A 51 0.89 0.90 9.88
N TRP A 52 1.17 1.25 8.62
CA TRP A 52 2.43 0.94 7.96
C TRP A 52 3.63 1.55 8.71
N LEU A 53 3.52 2.83 9.08
CA LEU A 53 4.53 3.55 9.83
C LEU A 53 4.77 2.90 11.21
N ALA A 54 3.70 2.63 11.96
CA ALA A 54 3.77 2.02 13.28
C ALA A 54 4.39 0.63 13.23
N ALA A 55 3.97 -0.21 12.27
CA ALA A 55 4.50 -1.56 12.11
C ALA A 55 6.02 -1.57 11.86
N VAL A 56 6.51 -0.64 11.04
CA VAL A 56 7.94 -0.52 10.71
C VAL A 56 8.76 0.04 11.88
N LEU A 57 8.23 1.03 12.59
CA LEU A 57 8.88 1.62 13.75
C LEU A 57 8.92 0.65 14.94
N LEU A 58 7.83 -0.07 15.21
CA LEU A 58 7.74 -1.05 16.29
C LEU A 58 8.52 -2.33 15.96
N GLY A 59 8.47 -2.78 14.71
CA GLY A 59 9.22 -3.93 14.22
C GLY A 59 10.73 -3.68 14.06
N ARG A 60 11.20 -2.44 14.27
CA ARG A 60 12.59 -2.02 14.07
C ARG A 60 13.18 -2.53 12.76
N ALA A 61 12.43 -2.35 11.67
CA ALA A 61 12.85 -2.86 10.37
C ALA A 61 14.21 -2.24 9.98
N ARG A 62 15.17 -3.09 9.60
CA ARG A 62 16.52 -2.65 9.20
C ARG A 62 16.51 -1.68 8.03
N GLU A 63 15.63 -1.89 7.06
CA GLU A 63 15.50 -1.08 5.84
C GLU A 63 14.04 -0.60 5.70
N PRO A 64 13.62 0.43 6.44
CA PRO A 64 12.22 0.86 6.53
C PRO A 64 11.66 1.35 5.19
N VAL A 65 12.48 2.09 4.42
CA VAL A 65 12.10 2.58 3.08
C VAL A 65 11.83 1.42 2.14
N LEU A 66 12.76 0.49 2.03
CA LEU A 66 12.67 -0.63 1.09
C LEU A 66 11.53 -1.58 1.48
N THR A 67 11.33 -1.81 2.79
CA THR A 67 10.19 -2.55 3.32
C THR A 67 8.86 -1.93 2.87
N LEU A 68 8.69 -0.62 3.03
CA LEU A 68 7.42 0.04 2.68
C LEU A 68 7.21 0.23 1.18
N VAL A 69 8.27 0.36 0.38
CA VAL A 69 8.18 0.26 -1.08
C VAL A 69 7.64 -1.13 -1.47
N CYS A 70 8.17 -2.21 -0.90
CA CYS A 70 7.68 -3.56 -1.16
C CYS A 70 6.23 -3.74 -0.69
N VAL A 71 5.84 -3.16 0.46
CA VAL A 71 4.44 -3.16 0.91
C VAL A 71 3.55 -2.45 -0.10
N GLY A 72 3.96 -1.28 -0.60
CA GLY A 72 3.26 -0.55 -1.64
C GLY A 72 3.08 -1.37 -2.92
N LEU A 73 4.14 -2.07 -3.36
CA LEU A 73 4.08 -2.95 -4.52
C LEU A 73 3.13 -4.15 -4.31
N VAL A 74 3.18 -4.80 -3.14
CA VAL A 74 2.24 -5.90 -2.81
C VAL A 74 0.81 -5.40 -2.79
N TYR A 75 0.55 -4.28 -2.14
CA TYR A 75 -0.77 -3.65 -2.12
C TYR A 75 -1.24 -3.30 -3.54
N GLY A 76 -0.42 -2.61 -4.33
CA GLY A 76 -0.76 -2.24 -5.70
C GLY A 76 -1.05 -3.45 -6.59
N SER A 77 -0.25 -4.51 -6.47
CA SER A 77 -0.47 -5.76 -7.21
C SER A 77 -1.78 -6.44 -6.80
N ALA A 78 -2.03 -6.54 -5.49
CA ALA A 78 -3.24 -7.15 -4.98
C ALA A 78 -4.50 -6.33 -5.30
N ALA A 79 -4.39 -4.99 -5.32
CA ALA A 79 -5.48 -4.10 -5.73
C ALA A 79 -5.82 -4.26 -7.21
N ILE A 80 -4.82 -4.45 -8.08
CA ILE A 80 -5.03 -4.75 -9.50
C ILE A 80 -5.78 -6.08 -9.65
N VAL A 81 -5.32 -7.13 -8.97
CA VAL A 81 -5.98 -8.45 -8.99
C VAL A 81 -7.41 -8.35 -8.47
N LEU A 82 -7.63 -7.65 -7.35
CA LEU A 82 -8.95 -7.45 -6.78
C LEU A 82 -9.87 -6.71 -7.76
N SER A 83 -9.38 -5.63 -8.39
CA SER A 83 -10.12 -4.89 -9.42
C SER A 83 -10.46 -5.78 -10.61
N ALA A 84 -9.54 -6.64 -11.05
CA ALA A 84 -9.75 -7.57 -12.15
C ALA A 84 -10.89 -8.57 -11.90
N ILE A 85 -11.07 -8.95 -10.64
CA ILE A 85 -12.07 -9.94 -10.22
C ILE A 85 -13.39 -9.25 -9.88
N LEU A 86 -13.38 -8.20 -9.06
CA LEU A 86 -14.60 -7.56 -8.59
C LEU A 86 -15.27 -6.70 -9.68
N SER A 87 -14.50 -6.00 -10.53
CA SER A 87 -15.13 -5.09 -11.50
C SER A 87 -16.03 -5.82 -12.50
N PRO A 88 -15.64 -6.96 -13.12
CA PRO A 88 -16.54 -7.67 -14.02
C PRO A 88 -17.73 -8.29 -13.27
N MET A 89 -17.54 -8.71 -12.02
CA MET A 89 -18.61 -9.31 -11.21
C MET A 89 -19.69 -8.30 -10.80
N LEU A 90 -19.29 -7.05 -10.51
CA LEU A 90 -20.21 -6.02 -10.02
C LEU A 90 -20.77 -5.13 -11.14
N HIS A 91 -19.95 -4.80 -12.13
CA HIS A 91 -20.28 -3.81 -13.17
C HIS A 91 -20.49 -4.44 -14.55
N GLY A 92 -20.24 -5.75 -14.70
CA GLY A 92 -20.39 -6.47 -15.98
C GLY A 92 -19.31 -6.13 -17.01
N GLN A 93 -18.36 -5.26 -16.68
CA GLN A 93 -17.25 -4.87 -17.54
C GLN A 93 -15.94 -4.85 -16.73
N LEU A 94 -14.83 -5.11 -17.41
CA LEU A 94 -13.52 -4.98 -16.79
C LEU A 94 -13.19 -3.50 -16.63
N GLU A 95 -13.02 -3.07 -15.39
CA GLU A 95 -12.61 -1.71 -15.04
C GLU A 95 -11.31 -1.70 -14.26
N GLY A 96 -10.66 -0.53 -14.24
CA GLY A 96 -9.44 -0.29 -13.50
C GLY A 96 -8.15 -0.50 -14.32
N PRO A 97 -7.01 -0.75 -13.65
CA PRO A 97 -5.69 -0.68 -14.30
C PRO A 97 -5.51 -1.63 -15.49
N LEU A 98 -6.17 -2.80 -15.48
CA LEU A 98 -6.11 -3.77 -16.58
C LEU A 98 -7.00 -3.41 -17.77
N ALA A 99 -7.99 -2.54 -17.58
CA ALA A 99 -8.84 -2.05 -18.66
C ALA A 99 -8.13 -0.98 -19.51
N THR A 100 -7.02 -0.42 -19.01
CA THR A 100 -6.26 0.60 -19.75
C THR A 100 -5.47 -0.02 -20.91
N PRO A 101 -5.55 0.55 -22.13
CA PRO A 101 -4.79 0.05 -23.27
C PRO A 101 -3.28 0.07 -23.02
N GLY A 102 -2.59 -0.97 -23.48
CA GLY A 102 -1.12 -1.05 -23.44
C GLY A 102 -0.51 -1.27 -22.05
N GLY A 103 -1.30 -1.59 -21.01
CA GLY A 103 -0.80 -1.94 -19.68
C GLY A 103 -0.26 -0.77 -18.85
N ILE A 104 -0.41 0.47 -19.35
CA ILE A 104 0.10 1.68 -18.69
C ILE A 104 -0.53 1.86 -17.29
N GLY A 105 -1.81 1.54 -17.13
CA GLY A 105 -2.50 1.64 -15.84
C GLY A 105 -1.90 0.73 -14.77
N VAL A 106 -1.46 -0.48 -15.12
CA VAL A 106 -0.77 -1.40 -14.20
C VAL A 106 0.54 -0.78 -13.72
N VAL A 107 1.36 -0.32 -14.66
CA VAL A 107 2.67 0.30 -14.35
C VAL A 107 2.47 1.53 -13.47
N MET A 108 1.56 2.43 -13.83
CA MET A 108 1.29 3.64 -13.05
C MET A 108 0.75 3.31 -11.65
N THR A 109 -0.14 2.32 -11.53
CA THR A 109 -0.65 1.87 -10.23
C THR A 109 0.48 1.36 -9.34
N LEU A 110 1.37 0.53 -9.87
CA LEU A 110 2.52 0.02 -9.11
C LEU A 110 3.49 1.14 -8.73
N LEU A 111 3.79 2.06 -9.66
CA LEU A 111 4.68 3.19 -9.41
C LEU A 111 4.15 4.13 -8.33
N VAL A 112 2.89 4.52 -8.41
CA VAL A 112 2.26 5.40 -7.41
C VAL A 112 2.27 4.75 -6.03
N ASN A 113 1.93 3.46 -5.94
CA ASN A 113 1.92 2.75 -4.66
C ASN A 113 3.33 2.52 -4.10
N ALA A 114 4.31 2.23 -4.96
CA ALA A 114 5.72 2.15 -4.58
C ALA A 114 6.25 3.50 -4.07
N ALA A 115 5.91 4.60 -4.77
CA ALA A 115 6.28 5.95 -4.38
C ALA A 115 5.65 6.34 -3.04
N TRP A 116 4.37 6.02 -2.83
CA TRP A 116 3.68 6.27 -1.57
C TRP A 116 4.31 5.48 -0.41
N GLY A 117 4.55 4.18 -0.61
CA GLY A 117 5.28 3.35 0.34
C GLY A 117 6.67 3.91 0.66
N GLY A 118 7.40 4.36 -0.36
CA GLY A 118 8.69 5.02 -0.21
C GLY A 118 8.60 6.31 0.61
N ALA A 119 7.61 7.16 0.37
CA ALA A 119 7.39 8.39 1.12
C ALA A 119 7.14 8.11 2.61
N VAL A 120 6.24 7.18 2.93
CA VAL A 120 5.99 6.76 4.32
C VAL A 120 7.25 6.14 4.94
N GLY A 121 8.01 5.38 4.17
CA GLY A 121 9.28 4.81 4.61
C GLY A 121 10.38 5.83 4.89
N LEU A 122 10.43 6.92 4.13
CA LEU A 122 11.34 8.04 4.40
C LEU A 122 10.95 8.75 5.70
N LEU A 123 9.66 8.95 5.96
CA LEU A 123 9.17 9.47 7.24
C LEU A 123 9.56 8.54 8.40
N ALA A 124 9.39 7.23 8.23
CA ALA A 124 9.80 6.23 9.22
C ALA A 124 11.30 6.29 9.52
N ALA A 125 12.14 6.39 8.48
CA ALA A 125 13.58 6.51 8.62
C ALA A 125 13.99 7.78 9.36
N GLY A 126 13.37 8.93 9.03
CA GLY A 126 13.61 10.19 9.74
C GLY A 126 13.24 10.13 11.22
N ILE A 127 12.08 9.55 11.55
CA ILE A 127 11.64 9.35 12.94
C ILE A 127 12.56 8.37 13.69
N GLY A 128 12.96 7.27 13.06
CA GLY A 128 13.90 6.31 13.65
C GLY A 128 15.26 6.92 13.95
N ALA A 129 15.79 7.73 13.03
CA ALA A 129 17.09 8.39 13.19
C ALA A 129 17.11 9.40 14.35
N THR A 130 16.01 10.13 14.58
CA THR A 130 15.91 11.06 15.72
C THR A 130 15.85 10.33 17.06
N ARG A 131 15.15 9.19 17.15
CA ARG A 131 15.12 8.35 18.36
C ARG A 131 16.48 7.80 18.75
N HIS A 132 17.32 7.43 17.80
CA HIS A 132 18.68 6.94 18.08
C HIS A 132 19.65 8.01 18.57
N ARG A 133 19.37 9.29 18.34
CA ARG A 133 20.22 10.41 18.80
C ARG A 133 19.83 10.93 20.20
N ALA A 134 18.66 10.57 20.69
CA ALA A 134 18.09 11.08 21.94
C ALA A 134 18.16 10.09 23.12
N GLY A 135 18.76 8.91 22.94
CA GLY A 135 19.01 7.91 23.97
C GLY A 135 20.47 7.51 24.00
#